data_AF-A0AB33V746-F1
#
_entry.id   AF-A0AB33V746-F1
#
_cell.length_a   1.000
_cell.length_b   1.000
_cell.length_c   1.000
_cell.angle_alpha   90.00
_cell.angle_beta   90.00
_cell.angle_gamma   90.00
#
_symmetry.space_group_name_H-M   'P 1'
#
loop_
_entity.id
_entity.type
_entity.pdbx_description
1 polymer ?
#
loop_
_entity_poly.entity_id
_entity_poly.type
_entity_poly.pdbx_seq_one_letter_code
_entity_poly.pdbx_strand_id
1 'polypeptide(L)' 'MTRRAVVFAYHNVGVRCLRVLADRGIHIKLVVSHEDNSANHIWLINVHPSTHELTLPDITLEYACVK' A
#
# COMPACT_ATOMS: atom_id res chain seq x y z
N MET A 1 -7.57 -20.16 13.11
CA MET A 1 -6.78 -19.94 11.87
C MET A 1 -6.46 -18.47 11.73
N THR A 2 -5.21 -18.10 11.48
CA THR A 2 -4.81 -16.72 11.18
C THR A 2 -5.06 -16.41 9.69
N ARG A 3 -5.90 -15.41 9.40
CA ARG A 3 -6.12 -14.94 8.02
C ARG A 3 -4.88 -14.21 7.51
N ARG A 4 -4.43 -14.54 6.30
CA ARG A 4 -3.23 -13.96 5.66
C ARG A 4 -3.62 -13.29 4.36
N ALA A 5 -2.93 -12.20 4.00
CA ALA A 5 -3.20 -11.46 2.78
C ALA A 5 -1.92 -10.91 2.12
N VAL A 6 -1.96 -10.80 0.79
CA VAL A 6 -1.10 -9.92 -0.01
C VAL A 6 -2.00 -8.79 -0.51
N VAL A 7 -1.56 -7.54 -0.37
CA VAL A 7 -2.40 -6.37 -0.59
C VAL A 7 -1.81 -5.50 -1.70
N PHE A 8 -2.59 -5.23 -2.73
CA PHE A 8 -2.26 -4.22 -3.74
C PHE A 8 -2.93 -2.92 -3.30
N ALA A 9 -2.14 -1.90 -2.99
CA ALA A 9 -2.65 -0.66 -2.44
C ALA A 9 -1.92 0.54 -3.04
N TYR A 10 -2.68 1.59 -3.34
CA TYR A 10 -2.16 2.86 -3.80
C TYR A 10 -3.12 3.98 -3.35
N HIS A 11 -2.60 5.20 -3.25
CA HIS A 11 -3.31 6.40 -2.81
C HIS A 11 -3.91 6.33 -1.39
N ASN A 12 -4.60 7.42 -1.02
CA ASN A 12 -5.27 7.62 0.27
C ASN A 12 -6.28 6.51 0.63
N VAL A 13 -7.00 5.97 -0.36
CA VAL A 13 -7.91 4.83 -0.15
C VAL A 13 -7.12 3.58 0.21
N GLY A 14 -6.01 3.31 -0.48
CA GLY A 14 -5.10 2.20 -0.15
C GLY A 14 -4.59 2.27 1.28
N VAL A 15 -4.11 3.44 1.72
CA VAL A 15 -3.66 3.68 3.10
C VAL A 15 -4.74 3.34 4.13
N ARG A 16 -5.96 3.86 3.93
CA ARG A 16 -7.07 3.66 4.86
C ARG A 16 -7.50 2.19 4.93
N CYS A 17 -7.58 1.52 3.78
CA CYS A 17 -7.92 0.11 3.71
C CYS A 17 -6.85 -0.77 4.37
N LEU A 18 -5.56 -0.45 4.18
CA LEU A 18 -4.46 -1.19 4.80
C LEU A 18 -4.54 -1.16 6.33
N ARG A 19 -4.82 0.02 6.91
CA ARG A 19 -5.03 0.17 8.36
C ARG A 19 -6.21 -0.67 8.87
N VAL A 20 -7.34 -0.67 8.15
CA VAL A 20 -8.49 -1.50 8.51
C VAL A 20 -8.15 -2.99 8.51
N LEU A 21 -7.37 -3.48 7.54
CA LEU A 21 -6.95 -4.88 7.50
C LEU A 21 -6.06 -5.23 8.70
N ALA A 22 -5.11 -4.35 9.05
CA ALA A 22 -4.25 -4.50 10.21
C ALA A 22 -5.05 -4.51 11.53
N ASP A 23 -5.97 -3.55 11.71
CA ASP A 23 -6.85 -3.44 12.88
C ASP A 23 -7.76 -4.68 13.07
N ARG A 24 -8.11 -5.34 11.96
CA ARG A 24 -8.89 -6.59 11.97
C ARG A 24 -8.04 -7.83 12.25
N GLY A 25 -6.75 -7.68 12.54
CA GLY A 25 -5.83 -8.78 12.84
C GLY A 25 -5.52 -9.65 11.63
N ILE A 26 -5.62 -9.10 10.41
CA ILE A 26 -5.20 -9.82 9.20
C ILE A 26 -3.68 -9.73 9.09
N HIS A 27 -3.04 -10.88 8.95
CA HIS A 27 -1.59 -10.96 8.80
C HIS A 27 -1.20 -10.65 7.36
N ILE A 28 -0.89 -9.39 7.10
CA ILE A 28 -0.42 -8.91 5.81
C ILE A 28 1.04 -9.35 5.62
N LYS A 29 1.30 -10.07 4.53
CA LYS A 29 2.61 -10.65 4.24
C LYS A 29 3.43 -9.86 3.23
N LEU A 30 2.76 -9.04 2.44
CA LEU A 30 3.36 -8.19 1.43
C LEU A 30 2.34 -7.13 1.01
N VAL A 31 2.81 -5.89 0.87
CA VAL A 31 2.08 -4.83 0.17
C VAL A 31 2.77 -4.56 -1.17
N VAL A 32 2.01 -4.55 -2.26
CA VAL A 32 2.49 -4.18 -3.59
C VAL A 32 1.91 -2.81 -3.92
N SER A 33 2.81 -1.87 -4.23
CA SER A 33 2.47 -0.51 -4.67
C SER A 33 3.28 -0.18 -5.92
N HIS A 34 2.98 0.95 -6.54
CA HIS A 34 3.81 1.52 -7.60
C HIS A 34 4.46 2.83 -7.13
N GLU A 35 5.51 3.27 -7.83
CA GLU A 35 6.17 4.56 -7.56
C GLU A 35 5.31 5.75 -8.05
N ASP A 36 5.38 6.87 -7.33
CA ASP A 36 4.72 8.10 -7.77
C ASP A 36 5.40 8.63 -9.04
N ASN A 37 4.61 9.03 -10.03
CA ASN A 37 5.11 9.66 -11.24
C ASN A 37 5.18 11.18 -11.05
N SER A 38 6.37 11.78 -11.19
CA SER A 38 6.61 13.22 -11.08
C SER A 38 5.81 14.07 -12.08
N ALA A 39 5.31 13.48 -13.17
CA ALA A 39 4.45 14.14 -14.16
C ALA A 39 2.96 14.20 -13.77
N ASN A 40 2.53 13.43 -12.78
CA ASN A 40 1.17 13.52 -12.23
C ASN A 40 1.20 14.49 -11.04
N HIS A 41 0.34 15.51 -11.03
CA HIS A 41 0.23 16.38 -9.86
C HIS A 41 -0.06 15.52 -8.62
N ILE A 42 0.84 15.54 -7.64
CA ILE A 42 0.80 14.73 -6.43
C ILE A 42 -0.27 15.30 -5.49
N TRP A 43 -1.54 15.07 -5.82
CA TRP A 43 -2.69 15.41 -4.97
C TRP A 43 -3.05 14.28 -3.99
N LEU A 44 -2.29 13.19 -4.01
CA LEU A 44 -2.67 11.92 -3.39
C LEU A 44 -1.53 11.38 -2.53
N ILE A 45 -1.90 10.87 -1.35
CA ILE A 45 -0.97 10.38 -0.33
C ILE A 45 -0.41 9.01 -0.76
N ASN A 46 0.91 8.89 -0.75
CA ASN A 46 1.64 7.64 -1.01
C ASN A 46 1.42 6.62 0.12
N VAL A 47 1.35 5.32 -0.22
CA VAL A 47 1.12 4.23 0.74
C VAL A 47 2.40 3.78 1.48
N HIS A 48 3.58 4.03 0.91
CA HIS A 48 4.87 3.57 1.43
C HIS A 48 5.18 4.07 2.86
N PRO A 49 4.86 5.32 3.26
CA PRO A 49 5.02 5.72 4.66
C PRO A 49 4.17 4.86 5.63
N SER A 50 2.99 4.42 5.20
CA SER A 50 2.08 3.62 6.04
C SER A 50 2.50 2.16 6.18
N THR A 51 3.19 1.58 5.20
CA THR A 51 3.75 0.22 5.30
C THR A 51 4.88 0.18 6.32
N HIS A 52 5.74 1.21 6.34
CA HIS A 52 6.80 1.38 7.34
C HIS A 52 6.26 1.57 8.76
N GLU A 53 5.24 2.41 8.94
CA GLU A 53 4.55 2.58 10.24
C GLU A 53 4.02 1.25 10.80
N LEU A 54 3.49 0.38 9.93
CA LEU A 54 2.93 -0.91 10.30
C LEU A 54 3.96 -2.05 10.32
N THR A 55 5.24 -1.74 10.08
CA THR A 55 6.33 -2.74 9.95
C THR A 55 6.01 -3.84 8.94
N LEU A 56 5.30 -3.47 7.86
CA LEU A 56 4.91 -4.37 6.79
C LEU A 56 5.95 -4.36 5.69
N PRO A 57 6.39 -5.53 5.20
CA PRO A 57 7.21 -5.59 4.01
C PRO A 57 6.41 -5.13 2.78
N ASP A 58 7.01 -4.25 1.98
CA ASP A 58 6.43 -3.77 0.74
C ASP A 58 7.41 -3.85 -0.44
N ILE A 59 6.83 -4.00 -1.63
CA ILE A 59 7.54 -3.93 -2.91
C ILE A 59 6.90 -2.79 -3.69
N THR A 60 7.73 -1.83 -4.07
CA THR A 60 7.33 -0.75 -4.97
C THR A 60 7.84 -1.08 -6.36
N LEU A 61 6.92 -1.17 -7.33
CA LEU A 61 7.25 -1.50 -8.71
C LEU A 61 7.34 -0.24 -9.56
N GLU A 62 8.37 -0.16 -10.40
CA GLU A 62 8.49 0.83 -11.47
C GLU A 62 7.65 0.34 -12.66
N TYR A 63 6.44 0.86 -12.82
CA TYR A 63 5.69 0.74 -14.06
C TYR A 63 4.98 2.06 -14.36
N ALA A 64 5.08 2.50 -15.62
CA ALA A 64 4.29 3.61 -16.14
C ALA A 64 2.82 3.33 -15.87
N CYS A 65 2.22 4.17 -15.02
CA CYS A 65 0.79 4.29 -14.74
C CYS A 65 -0.06 3.58 -15.82
N VAL A 66 -0.71 2.47 -15.45
CA VAL A 66 -1.90 2.02 -16.18
C VAL A 66 -2.94 3.12 -15.96
N LYS A 67 -2.89 4.15 -16.82
CA LYS A 67 -3.94 5.16 -16.94
C LYS A 67 -5.20 4.48 -17.47
#